data_AF-A0A914MU99-F1
#
_entry.id   AF-A0A914MU99-F1
#
_cell.length_a   1.000
_cell.length_b   1.000
_cell.length_c   1.000
_cell.angle_alpha   90.00
_cell.angle_beta   90.00
_cell.angle_gamma   90.00
#
_symmetry.space_group_name_H-M   'P 1'
#
loop_
_entity.id
_entity.type
_entity.pdbx_description
1 polymer ?
#
loop_
_entity_poly.entity_id
_entity_poly.type
_entity_poly.pdbx_seq_one_letter_code
_entity_poly.pdbx_strand_id
1 'polypeptide(L)'
;MSSLFKNLLEQNSPHEKGIKNILDKQSLLKYSPRSIEIANGVTKFFKGLSLLLNQKEINIEELEDKLAEICRDNGKMHYQMKVWFQAENWICLENSVIETIIKVNNLEKEKSKKWGKDIFLK
;
A
#
# COMPACT_ATOMS: atom_id res chain seq x y z
N MET A 1 6.56 11.91 3.49
CA MET A 1 5.63 10.78 3.70
C MET A 1 5.25 10.30 2.31
N SER A 2 5.24 9.00 2.03
CA SER A 2 4.77 8.54 0.72
C SER A 2 3.32 9.00 0.54
N SER A 3 2.99 9.47 -0.66
CA SER A 3 1.63 9.92 -0.99
C SER A 3 0.57 8.85 -0.73
N LEU A 4 0.98 7.58 -0.81
CA LEU A 4 0.17 6.39 -0.56
C LEU A 4 -0.39 6.30 0.86
N PHE A 5 0.48 6.33 1.87
CA PHE A 5 0.04 6.16 3.26
C PHE A 5 -0.80 7.34 3.73
N LYS A 6 -0.49 8.55 3.24
CA LYS A 6 -1.31 9.72 3.49
C LYS A 6 -2.72 9.55 2.91
N ASN A 7 -2.84 9.07 1.67
CA ASN A 7 -4.13 8.81 1.05
C ASN A 7 -4.93 7.75 1.82
N LEU A 8 -4.25 6.67 2.25
CA LEU A 8 -4.87 5.61 3.07
C LEU A 8 -5.50 6.16 4.36
N LEU A 9 -4.78 7.01 5.09
CA LEU A 9 -5.27 7.62 6.33
C LEU A 9 -6.40 8.64 6.06
N GLU A 10 -6.26 9.49 5.03
CA GLU A 10 -7.29 10.48 4.68
C GLU A 10 -8.64 9.84 4.31
N GLN A 11 -8.62 8.64 3.73
CA GLN A 11 -9.82 7.94 3.28
C GLN A 11 -10.51 7.17 4.39
N ASN A 12 -9.72 6.46 5.20
CA ASN A 12 -10.23 5.47 6.13
C ASN A 12 -10.31 5.97 7.58
N SER A 13 -9.82 7.18 7.86
CA SER A 13 -9.96 7.86 9.16
C SER A 13 -10.87 9.10 9.07
N PRO A 14 -12.18 8.97 8.81
CA PRO A 14 -13.07 10.12 8.60
C PRO A 14 -13.15 11.06 9.80
N HIS A 15 -12.96 10.55 11.03
CA HIS A 15 -12.92 11.35 12.26
C HIS A 15 -11.67 12.26 12.36
N GLU A 16 -10.59 11.94 11.66
CA GLU A 16 -9.35 12.71 11.67
C GLU A 16 -9.37 13.86 10.65
N LYS A 17 -10.35 13.90 9.72
CA LYS A 17 -10.49 14.96 8.71
C LYS A 17 -10.71 16.36 9.31
N GLY A 18 -11.22 16.43 10.54
CA GLY A 18 -11.38 17.69 11.27
C GLY A 18 -10.09 18.26 11.84
N ILE A 19 -9.00 17.47 11.89
CA ILE A 19 -7.76 17.86 12.53
C ILE A 19 -6.75 18.28 11.46
N LYS A 20 -6.65 19.60 11.24
CA LYS A 20 -5.64 20.19 10.35
C LYS A 20 -4.24 19.72 10.77
N ASN A 21 -3.45 19.28 9.79
CA ASN A 21 -2.04 18.91 9.92
C ASN A 21 -1.71 17.62 10.71
N ILE A 22 -2.67 16.84 11.20
CA ILE A 22 -2.33 15.61 11.95
C ILE A 22 -1.54 14.58 11.10
N LEU A 23 -1.75 14.60 9.78
CA LEU A 23 -1.14 13.70 8.81
C LEU A 23 0.15 14.25 8.18
N ASP A 24 0.70 15.36 8.67
CA ASP A 24 2.02 15.80 8.23
C ASP A 24 3.14 14.96 8.86
N LYS A 25 4.29 14.85 8.17
CA LYS A 25 5.37 13.96 8.60
C LYS A 25 5.91 14.34 9.99
N GLN A 26 6.02 15.62 10.31
CA GLN A 26 6.54 16.08 11.60
C GLN A 26 5.55 15.78 12.72
N SER A 27 4.25 16.03 12.50
CA SER A 27 3.20 15.68 13.46
C SER A 27 3.13 14.18 13.71
N LEU A 28 3.16 13.34 12.66
CA LEU A 28 3.18 11.89 12.85
C LEU A 28 4.46 11.41 13.54
N LEU A 29 5.64 11.96 13.22
CA LEU A 29 6.87 11.60 13.94
C LEU A 29 6.79 11.92 15.44
N LYS A 30 6.13 13.03 15.80
CA LYS A 30 6.01 13.48 17.19
C LYS A 30 4.95 12.69 17.97
N TYR A 31 3.78 12.44 17.38
CA TYR A 31 2.62 11.91 18.10
C TYR A 31 2.32 10.44 17.79
N SER A 32 2.73 9.92 16.63
CA SER A 32 2.55 8.51 16.25
C SER A 32 3.70 7.99 15.40
N PRO A 33 4.91 7.86 15.98
CA PRO A 33 6.09 7.35 15.27
C PRO A 33 5.84 5.96 14.68
N ARG A 34 5.00 5.15 15.34
CA ARG A 34 4.57 3.83 14.85
C ARG A 34 3.85 3.91 13.50
N SER A 35 3.03 4.93 13.26
CA SER A 35 2.38 5.13 11.97
C SER A 35 3.40 5.36 10.85
N ILE A 36 4.54 6.02 11.14
CA ILE A 36 5.62 6.20 10.17
C ILE A 36 6.33 4.87 9.86
N GLU A 37 6.58 4.04 10.87
CA GLU A 37 7.15 2.70 10.66
C GLU A 37 6.26 1.85 9.77
N ILE A 38 4.96 1.85 10.03
CA ILE A 38 3.96 1.15 9.20
C ILE A 38 3.99 1.71 7.77
N ALA A 39 3.97 3.04 7.59
CA ALA A 39 4.03 3.69 6.29
C ALA A 39 5.28 3.28 5.49
N ASN A 40 6.43 3.20 6.15
CA ASN A 40 7.68 2.78 5.56
C ASN A 40 7.64 1.30 5.17
N GLY A 41 7.06 0.43 6.01
CA GLY A 41 6.84 -0.98 5.71
C GLY A 41 5.99 -1.19 4.46
N VAL A 42 4.83 -0.52 4.38
CA VAL A 42 3.93 -0.55 3.21
C VAL A 42 4.67 -0.07 1.95
N THR A 43 5.41 1.03 2.06
CA THR A 43 6.16 1.57 0.91
C THR A 43 7.27 0.61 0.46
N LYS A 44 7.98 -0.03 1.39
CA LYS A 44 9.03 -1.02 1.09
C LYS A 44 8.46 -2.25 0.39
N PHE A 45 7.30 -2.74 0.85
CA PHE A 45 6.60 -3.87 0.25
C PHE A 45 6.26 -3.60 -1.23
N PHE A 46 5.56 -2.49 -1.53
CA PHE A 46 5.21 -2.15 -2.92
C PHE A 46 6.43 -1.83 -3.79
N LYS A 47 7.49 -1.25 -3.22
CA LYS A 47 8.75 -1.08 -3.94
C LYS A 47 9.38 -2.41 -4.31
N GLY A 48 9.38 -3.39 -3.40
CA GLY A 48 9.87 -4.75 -3.66
C GLY A 48 9.08 -5.43 -4.79
N LEU A 49 7.74 -5.38 -4.72
CA LEU A 49 6.86 -5.89 -5.77
C LEU A 49 7.15 -5.23 -7.13
N SER A 50 7.24 -3.90 -7.16
CA SER A 50 7.50 -3.18 -8.41
C SER A 50 8.86 -3.52 -9.01
N LEU A 51 9.90 -3.70 -8.18
CA LEU A 51 11.22 -4.11 -8.66
C LEU A 51 11.18 -5.53 -9.24
N LEU A 52 10.53 -6.48 -8.54
CA LEU A 52 10.39 -7.86 -9.00
C LEU A 52 9.63 -7.93 -10.34
N LEU A 53 8.50 -7.25 -10.45
CA LEU A 53 7.66 -7.25 -11.66
C LEU A 53 8.35 -6.55 -12.86
N ASN A 54 9.33 -5.68 -12.62
CA ASN A 54 10.10 -5.01 -13.66
C ASN A 54 11.40 -5.75 -14.03
N GLN A 55 11.71 -6.88 -13.39
CA GLN A 55 12.87 -7.68 -13.77
C GLN A 55 12.66 -8.27 -15.17
N LYS A 56 13.59 -7.97 -16.07
CA LYS A 56 13.66 -8.64 -17.37
C LYS A 56 14.23 -10.03 -17.16
N GLU A 57 13.75 -11.00 -17.94
CA GLU A 57 14.30 -12.37 -18.02
C GLU A 57 14.02 -13.28 -16.82
N ILE A 58 13.13 -12.90 -15.90
CA ILE A 58 12.60 -13.83 -14.89
C ILE A 58 11.58 -14.79 -15.54
N ASN A 59 11.72 -16.09 -15.31
CA ASN A 59 10.72 -17.05 -15.76
C ASN A 59 9.50 -17.04 -14.81
N ILE A 60 8.37 -17.61 -15.27
CA ILE A 60 7.10 -17.54 -14.54
C ILE A 60 7.16 -18.26 -13.19
N GLU A 61 7.83 -19.41 -13.10
CA GLU A 61 7.94 -20.22 -11.88
C GLU A 61 8.77 -19.48 -10.82
N GLU A 62 9.91 -18.93 -11.22
CA GLU A 62 10.77 -18.12 -10.35
C GLU A 62 10.05 -16.84 -9.88
N LEU A 63 9.24 -16.23 -10.74
CA LEU A 63 8.43 -15.07 -10.38
C LEU A 63 7.38 -15.42 -9.33
N GLU A 64 6.66 -16.53 -9.51
CA GLU A 64 5.65 -17.01 -8.56
C GLU A 64 6.27 -17.33 -7.19
N ASP A 65 7.43 -18.01 -7.17
CA ASP A 65 8.14 -18.33 -5.93
C ASP A 65 8.57 -17.08 -5.16
N LYS A 66 9.12 -16.09 -5.86
CA LYS A 66 9.52 -14.81 -5.25
C LYS A 66 8.33 -13.97 -4.80
N LEU A 67 7.23 -13.97 -5.56
CA LEU A 67 5.99 -13.31 -5.13
C LEU A 67 5.45 -13.95 -3.86
N ALA A 68 5.44 -15.28 -3.80
CA ALA A 68 5.01 -16.01 -2.62
C ALA A 68 5.93 -15.73 -1.41
N GLU A 69 7.24 -15.62 -1.62
CA GLU A 69 8.20 -15.22 -0.58
C GLU A 69 7.91 -13.82 -0.03
N ILE A 70 7.75 -12.82 -0.91
CA ILE A 70 7.41 -11.44 -0.52
C ILE A 70 6.10 -11.39 0.29
N CYS A 71 5.07 -12.12 -0.14
CA CYS A 71 3.80 -12.20 0.56
C CYS A 71 3.92 -12.89 1.93
N ARG A 72 4.68 -13.99 2.03
CA ARG A 72 4.95 -14.68 3.30
C ARG A 72 5.71 -13.80 4.27
N ASP A 73 6.74 -13.11 3.81
CA ASP A 73 7.52 -12.19 4.63
C ASP A 73 6.68 -11.04 5.16
N ASN A 74 5.78 -10.51 4.32
CA ASN A 74 4.83 -9.50 4.74
C ASN A 74 3.88 -10.06 5.82
N GLY A 75 3.32 -11.25 5.61
CA GLY A 75 2.48 -11.92 6.62
C GLY A 75 3.20 -12.15 7.95
N LYS A 76 4.47 -12.59 7.91
CA LYS A 76 5.32 -12.76 9.10
C LYS A 76 5.54 -11.44 9.83
N MET A 77 5.79 -10.36 9.09
CA MET A 77 5.94 -9.01 9.67
C MET A 77 4.66 -8.56 10.37
N HIS A 78 3.48 -8.70 9.73
CA HIS A 78 2.19 -8.36 10.33
C HIS A 78 1.93 -9.15 11.62
N TYR A 79 2.23 -10.45 11.61
CA TYR A 79 2.13 -11.31 12.79
C TYR A 79 3.05 -10.83 13.94
N GLN A 80 4.33 -10.56 13.65
CA GLN A 80 5.30 -10.06 14.65
C GLN A 80 4.88 -8.71 15.23
N MET A 81 4.29 -7.85 14.41
CA MET A 81 3.78 -6.55 14.83
C MET A 81 2.47 -6.64 15.63
N LYS A 82 1.88 -7.84 15.79
CA LYS A 82 0.56 -8.08 16.38
C LYS A 82 -0.52 -7.23 15.74
N VAL A 83 -0.40 -7.00 14.43
CA VAL A 83 -1.38 -6.27 13.64
C VAL A 83 -2.20 -7.28 12.87
N TRP A 84 -3.47 -7.43 13.24
CA TRP A 84 -4.43 -8.19 12.43
C TRP A 84 -4.95 -7.32 11.30
N PHE A 85 -4.54 -7.67 10.08
CA PHE A 85 -5.03 -7.05 8.86
C PHE A 85 -6.12 -7.93 8.27
N GLN A 86 -7.38 -7.53 8.45
CA GLN A 86 -8.53 -8.26 7.90
C GLN A 86 -8.55 -8.11 6.37
N ALA A 87 -9.30 -8.99 5.68
CA ALA A 87 -9.43 -8.95 4.22
C ALA A 87 -9.91 -7.59 3.72
N GLU A 88 -10.81 -6.96 4.45
CA GLU A 88 -11.38 -5.64 4.16
C GLU A 88 -10.33 -4.53 4.20
N ASN A 89 -9.34 -4.65 5.11
CA ASN A 89 -8.24 -3.69 5.21
C ASN A 89 -7.33 -3.76 3.97
N TRP A 90 -7.21 -4.95 3.34
CA TRP A 90 -6.49 -5.11 2.08
C TRP A 90 -7.19 -4.41 0.92
N ILE A 91 -8.52 -4.42 0.88
CA ILE A 91 -9.32 -3.69 -0.12
C ILE A 91 -9.13 -2.18 0.04
N CYS A 92 -9.13 -1.67 1.28
CA CYS A 92 -8.82 -0.26 1.55
C CYS A 92 -7.42 0.12 1.06
N LEU A 93 -6.43 -0.74 1.30
CA LEU A 93 -5.07 -0.53 0.82
C LEU A 93 -4.98 -0.52 -0.71
N GLU A 94 -5.61 -1.49 -1.37
CA GLU A 94 -5.69 -1.57 -2.84
C GLU A 94 -6.25 -0.28 -3.45
N ASN A 95 -7.40 0.17 -2.97
CA ASN A 95 -8.05 1.40 -3.44
C ASN A 95 -7.12 2.61 -3.27
N SER A 96 -6.49 2.76 -2.10
CA SER A 96 -5.56 3.86 -1.86
C SER A 96 -4.30 3.80 -2.73
N VAL A 97 -3.81 2.60 -3.08
CA VAL A 97 -2.70 2.41 -4.04
C VAL A 97 -3.12 2.86 -5.43
N ILE A 98 -4.23 2.34 -5.94
CA ILE A 98 -4.75 2.65 -7.28
C ILE A 98 -4.95 4.16 -7.42
N GLU A 99 -5.62 4.79 -6.45
CA GLU A 99 -5.86 6.23 -6.50
C GLU A 99 -4.58 7.06 -6.42
N THR A 100 -3.59 6.62 -5.63
CA THR A 100 -2.29 7.29 -5.57
C THR A 100 -1.59 7.23 -6.92
N ILE A 101 -1.61 6.08 -7.60
CA ILE A 101 -1.03 5.91 -8.94
C ILE A 101 -1.74 6.80 -9.95
N ILE A 102 -3.07 6.84 -9.93
CA ILE A 102 -3.90 7.69 -10.80
C ILE A 102 -3.55 9.16 -10.60
N LYS A 103 -3.50 9.61 -9.35
CA LYS A 103 -3.20 11.00 -8.98
C LYS A 103 -1.79 11.41 -9.40
N VAL A 104 -0.80 10.54 -9.22
CA VAL A 104 0.60 10.81 -9.59
C VAL A 104 0.77 10.87 -11.11
N ASN A 105 0.08 10.01 -11.85
CA ASN A 105 0.22 9.89 -13.30
C ASN A 105 -0.82 10.71 -14.08
N ASN A 106 -1.65 11.52 -13.42
CA ASN A 106 -2.79 12.24 -14.01
C ASN A 106 -3.68 11.35 -14.91
N LEU A 107 -3.86 10.08 -14.52
CA LEU A 107 -4.66 9.15 -15.31
C LEU A 107 -6.15 9.48 -15.10
N GLU A 108 -6.95 9.39 -16.17
CA GLU A 108 -8.40 9.57 -16.04
C GLU A 108 -9.01 8.42 -15.23
N LYS A 109 -9.89 8.76 -14.28
CA LYS A 109 -10.52 7.82 -13.34
C LYS A 109 -11.24 6.64 -14.01
N GLU A 110 -11.71 6.78 -15.26
CA GLU A 110 -12.42 5.70 -15.97
C GLU A 110 -11.54 4.47 -16.28
N LYS A 111 -10.21 4.64 -16.44
CA LYS A 111 -9.29 3.51 -16.67
C LYS A 111 -9.04 2.66 -15.42
N SER A 112 -9.37 3.18 -14.23
CA SER A 112 -9.10 2.54 -12.93
C SER A 112 -10.04 1.38 -12.61
N LYS A 113 -11.34 1.52 -12.92
CA LYS A 113 -12.34 0.45 -12.72
C LYS A 113 -12.04 -0.79 -13.56
N LYS A 114 -11.34 -0.60 -14.69
CA LYS A 114 -10.90 -1.68 -15.57
C LYS A 114 -9.67 -2.38 -15.00
N TRP A 115 -8.67 -1.64 -14.53
CA TRP A 115 -7.45 -2.20 -13.92
C TRP A 115 -7.70 -3.03 -12.65
N GLY A 116 -8.57 -2.57 -11.73
CA GLY A 116 -8.89 -3.34 -10.52
C GLY A 116 -9.61 -4.66 -10.82
N LYS A 117 -10.45 -4.69 -11.86
CA LYS A 117 -11.10 -5.92 -12.33
C LYS A 117 -10.13 -6.88 -13.01
N ASP A 118 -9.18 -6.38 -13.79
CA ASP A 118 -8.30 -7.20 -14.62
C ASP A 118 -7.15 -7.86 -13.83
N ILE A 119 -6.78 -7.33 -12.64
CA ILE A 119 -5.64 -7.82 -11.83
C ILE A 119 -6.08 -8.74 -10.68
N PHE A 120 -7.24 -8.51 -10.05
CA PHE A 120 -7.61 -9.18 -8.80
C PHE A 120 -8.94 -9.96 -8.82
N LEU A 121 -9.70 -9.93 -9.93
CA LEU A 121 -10.97 -10.66 -10.09
C LEU A 121 -10.92 -11.76 -11.17
N LYS A 122 -9.75 -12.38 -11.37
CA LYS A 122 -9.67 -13.67 -12.06
C LYS A 122 -9.62 -14.81 -11.06
#